data_AF-A0A1H1EB25-F1
#
_entry.id   AF-A0A1H1EB25-F1
#
_cell.length_a   1.000
_cell.length_b   1.000
_cell.length_c   1.000
_cell.angle_alpha   90.00
_cell.angle_beta   90.00
_cell.angle_gamma   90.00
#
_symmetry.space_group_name_H-M   'P 1'
#
loop_
_entity.id
_entity.type
_entity.pdbx_description
1 polymer ?
#
loop_
_entity_poly.entity_id
_entity_poly.type
_entity_poly.pdbx_seq_one_letter_code
_entity_poly.pdbx_strand_id
1 'polypeptide(L)'
;MGKDGFGVNTDEVRAHAKRLQGVTDQIGTAQDAAGQVSLNGSDAYGVLCSPILTPLIGAIEVQAMTAIGTANAAVEATATGLEGAATAYDEVDQQISELLQSVQDKLGEI
;
A
#
# COMPACT_ATOMS: atom_id res chain seq x y z
N MET A 1 -37.07 2.69 9.20
CA MET A 1 -36.62 2.61 7.79
C MET A 1 -35.10 2.63 7.83
N GLY A 2 -34.46 1.52 7.42
CA GLY A 2 -33.05 1.23 7.69
C GLY A 2 -32.11 2.24 7.05
N LYS A 3 -31.21 2.76 7.88
CA LYS A 3 -30.14 3.70 7.55
C LYS A 3 -28.98 2.92 6.94
N ASP A 4 -29.21 2.28 5.81
CA ASP A 4 -28.18 1.53 5.09
C ASP A 4 -27.73 2.34 3.87
N GLY A 5 -27.27 3.56 4.13
CA GLY A 5 -26.34 4.20 3.20
C GLY A 5 -25.02 3.43 3.25
N PHE A 6 -24.22 3.47 2.18
CA PHE A 6 -22.84 2.96 2.23
C PHE A 6 -22.09 3.75 3.31
N GLY A 7 -22.02 3.21 4.52
CA GLY A 7 -21.42 3.84 5.70
C GLY A 7 -19.89 3.79 5.64
N VAL A 8 -19.32 4.28 4.54
CA VAL A 8 -17.88 4.36 4.38
C VAL A 8 -17.39 5.64 5.04
N ASN A 9 -16.64 5.47 6.12
CA ASN A 9 -15.90 6.56 6.72
C ASN A 9 -14.61 6.79 5.90
N THR A 10 -14.62 7.78 5.00
CA THR A 10 -13.50 8.06 4.10
C THR A 10 -12.23 8.46 4.84
N ASP A 11 -12.34 9.05 6.04
CA ASP A 11 -11.20 9.35 6.90
C ASP A 11 -10.54 8.08 7.45
N GLU A 12 -11.34 7.09 7.87
CA GLU A 12 -10.80 5.80 8.32
C GLU A 12 -10.14 5.02 7.18
N VAL A 13 -10.71 5.10 5.97
CA VAL A 13 -10.13 4.51 4.76
C VAL A 13 -8.78 5.15 4.43
N ARG A 14 -8.69 6.48 4.45
CA ARG A 14 -7.42 7.21 4.27
C ARG A 14 -6.40 6.89 5.37
N ALA A 15 -6.86 6.79 6.62
CA ALA A 15 -6.01 6.38 7.73
C ALA A 15 -5.50 4.94 7.56
N HIS A 16 -6.26 4.05 6.93
CA HIS A 16 -5.79 2.72 6.58
C HIS A 16 -4.76 2.75 5.45
N ALA A 17 -5.02 3.50 4.37
CA ALA A 17 -4.07 3.68 3.27
C ALA A 17 -2.71 4.18 3.78
N LYS A 18 -2.71 5.19 4.67
CA LYS A 18 -1.49 5.71 5.31
C LYS A 18 -0.75 4.66 6.16
N ARG A 19 -1.49 3.78 6.84
CA ARG A 19 -0.88 2.66 7.57
C ARG A 19 -0.22 1.67 6.60
N LEU A 20 -0.82 1.39 5.46
CA LEU A 20 -0.23 0.54 4.43
C LEU A 20 1.02 1.18 3.80
N GLN A 21 1.02 2.50 3.59
CA GLN A 21 2.21 3.25 3.15
C GLN A 21 3.38 3.06 4.13
N GLY A 22 3.11 3.13 5.44
CA GLY A 22 4.14 2.85 6.45
C GLY A 22 4.66 1.39 6.42
N VAL A 23 3.84 0.43 5.99
CA VAL A 23 4.29 -0.96 5.80
C VAL A 23 5.17 -1.09 4.56
N THR A 24 4.82 -0.44 3.45
CA THR A 24 5.69 -0.39 2.25
C THR A 24 7.05 0.23 2.55
N ASP A 25 7.11 1.29 3.37
CA ASP A 25 8.39 1.90 3.78
C ASP A 25 9.26 0.91 4.59
N GLN A 26 8.64 0.14 5.48
CA GLN A 26 9.34 -0.89 6.26
C GLN A 26 9.85 -2.04 5.36
N ILE A 27 9.04 -2.47 4.39
CA ILE A 27 9.44 -3.49 3.42
C ILE A 27 10.59 -2.98 2.55
N GLY A 28 10.54 -1.72 2.09
CA GLY A 28 11.64 -1.08 1.35
C GLY A 28 12.94 -1.05 2.17
N THR A 29 12.86 -0.67 3.44
CA THR A 29 14.00 -0.71 4.36
C THR A 29 14.59 -2.12 4.49
N ALA A 30 13.75 -3.16 4.55
CA ALA A 30 14.19 -4.54 4.61
C ALA A 30 14.85 -5.00 3.30
N GLN A 31 14.35 -4.57 2.14
CA GLN A 31 14.96 -4.85 0.83
C GLN A 31 16.35 -4.20 0.73
N ASP A 32 16.49 -2.96 1.15
CA ASP A 32 17.77 -2.24 1.14
C ASP A 32 18.79 -2.96 2.02
N ALA A 33 18.38 -3.39 3.22
CA ALA A 33 19.23 -4.16 4.12
C ALA A 33 19.65 -5.51 3.51
N ALA A 34 18.72 -6.23 2.88
CA ALA A 34 19.01 -7.50 2.23
C ALA A 34 19.98 -7.33 1.03
N GLY A 35 19.81 -6.27 0.24
CA GLY A 35 20.71 -5.92 -0.84
C GLY A 35 22.15 -5.65 -0.37
N GLN A 36 22.31 -4.97 0.77
CA GLN A 36 23.63 -4.72 1.36
C GLN A 36 24.33 -6.01 1.81
N VAL A 37 23.59 -7.00 2.33
CA VAL A 37 24.16 -8.29 2.76
C VAL A 37 24.59 -9.12 1.55
N SER A 38 23.78 -9.16 0.48
CA SER A 38 24.10 -9.94 -0.73
C SER A 38 25.33 -9.40 -1.47
N LEU A 39 25.53 -8.08 -1.51
CA LEU A 39 26.73 -7.43 -2.11
C LEU A 39 28.04 -7.75 -1.36
N ASN A 40 27.96 -8.07 -0.06
CA ASN A 40 29.12 -8.39 0.79
C ASN A 40 29.30 -9.91 1.00
N GLY A 41 28.58 -10.77 0.28
CA GLY A 41 28.47 -12.22 0.54
C GLY A 41 29.79 -13.01 0.54
N SER A 42 30.86 -12.49 -0.06
CA SER A 42 32.22 -13.07 0.01
C SER A 42 32.93 -12.76 1.33
N ASP A 43 32.67 -11.58 1.89
CA ASP A 43 33.29 -11.08 3.12
C ASP A 43 32.46 -11.47 4.35
N ALA A 44 31.13 -11.60 4.20
CA ALA A 44 30.20 -11.94 5.29
C ALA A 44 30.38 -13.37 5.83
N TYR A 45 30.66 -14.34 4.94
CA TYR A 45 30.92 -15.74 5.32
C TYR A 45 32.42 -16.07 5.38
N GLY A 46 33.28 -15.15 4.91
CA GLY A 46 34.72 -15.33 4.82
C GLY A 46 35.15 -16.27 3.69
N VAL A 47 36.38 -16.08 3.22
CA VAL A 47 36.98 -16.76 2.04
C VAL A 47 36.89 -18.29 2.11
N LEU A 48 36.89 -18.86 3.33
CA LEU A 48 36.86 -20.30 3.53
C LEU A 48 35.46 -20.92 3.41
N CYS A 49 34.39 -20.19 3.72
CA CYS A 49 33.02 -20.72 3.73
C CYS A 49 32.18 -20.27 2.54
N SER A 50 32.49 -19.13 1.90
CA SER A 50 31.83 -18.66 0.68
C SER A 50 31.76 -19.67 -0.47
N PRO A 51 32.81 -20.45 -0.83
CA PRO A 51 32.74 -21.32 -2.00
C PRO A 51 31.69 -22.44 -1.89
N ILE A 52 31.27 -22.80 -0.67
CA ILE A 52 30.23 -23.82 -0.45
C ILE A 52 28.86 -23.17 -0.23
N LEU A 53 28.80 -22.08 0.54
CA LEU A 53 27.53 -21.48 0.97
C LEU A 53 26.92 -20.54 -0.07
N THR A 54 27.73 -19.75 -0.78
CA THR A 54 27.24 -18.75 -1.75
C THR A 54 26.42 -19.38 -2.90
N PRO A 55 26.83 -20.50 -3.53
CA PRO A 55 26.04 -21.13 -4.58
C PRO A 55 24.72 -21.72 -4.08
N LEU A 56 24.69 -22.24 -2.84
CA LEU A 56 23.49 -22.84 -2.24
C LEU A 56 22.43 -21.78 -1.90
N ILE A 57 22.88 -20.60 -1.46
CA ILE A 57 21.99 -19.55 -0.95
C ILE A 57 21.59 -18.56 -2.06
N GLY A 58 22.43 -18.30 -3.06
CA GLY A 58 22.18 -17.26 -4.07
C GLY A 58 20.86 -17.41 -4.85
N ALA A 59 20.47 -18.64 -5.21
CA ALA A 59 19.18 -18.87 -5.88
C ALA A 59 17.96 -18.61 -4.98
N ILE A 60 18.11 -18.85 -3.67
CA ILE A 60 17.07 -18.59 -2.68
C ILE A 60 16.99 -17.09 -2.41
N GLU A 61 18.12 -16.39 -2.32
CA GLU A 61 18.19 -14.94 -2.16
C GLU A 61 17.47 -14.20 -3.27
N VAL A 62 17.70 -14.56 -4.54
CA VAL A 62 17.05 -13.91 -5.69
C VAL A 62 15.52 -14.10 -5.65
N GLN A 63 15.06 -15.30 -5.33
CA GLN A 63 13.63 -15.58 -5.19
C GLN A 63 13.01 -14.84 -4.00
N ALA A 64 13.71 -14.79 -2.87
CA ALA A 64 13.27 -14.06 -1.68
C ALA A 64 13.15 -12.55 -1.98
N MET A 65 14.16 -11.95 -2.61
CA MET A 65 14.13 -10.54 -3.01
C MET A 65 12.99 -10.24 -3.97
N THR A 66 12.72 -11.13 -4.94
CA THR A 66 11.60 -11.00 -5.88
C THR A 66 10.25 -11.07 -5.15
N ALA A 67 10.10 -12.01 -4.22
CA ALA A 67 8.86 -12.17 -3.45
C ALA A 67 8.60 -10.96 -2.56
N ILE A 68 9.63 -10.44 -1.88
CA ILE A 68 9.54 -9.23 -1.06
C ILE A 68 9.20 -8.01 -1.94
N GLY A 69 9.81 -7.89 -3.12
CA GLY A 69 9.48 -6.87 -4.14
C GLY A 69 8.01 -6.90 -4.56
N THR A 70 7.51 -8.11 -4.85
CA THR A 70 6.11 -8.32 -5.25
C THR A 70 5.15 -8.00 -4.12
N ALA A 71 5.47 -8.40 -2.90
CA ALA A 71 4.67 -8.08 -1.71
C ALA A 71 4.60 -6.56 -1.49
N ASN A 72 5.71 -5.84 -1.65
CA ASN A 72 5.75 -4.38 -1.55
C ASN A 72 4.79 -3.73 -2.56
N ALA A 73 4.91 -4.11 -3.84
CA ALA A 73 4.07 -3.57 -4.91
C ALA A 73 2.58 -3.86 -4.68
N ALA A 74 2.24 -5.04 -4.16
CA ALA A 74 0.85 -5.39 -3.85
C ALA A 74 0.26 -4.55 -2.71
N VAL A 75 1.05 -4.30 -1.66
CA VAL A 75 0.64 -3.43 -0.54
C VAL A 75 0.50 -1.98 -1.00
N GLU A 76 1.43 -1.48 -1.82
CA GLU A 76 1.38 -0.15 -2.41
C GLU A 76 0.13 0.04 -3.27
N ALA A 77 -0.14 -0.89 -4.17
CA ALA A 77 -1.34 -0.86 -5.01
C ALA A 77 -2.64 -0.87 -4.18
N THR A 78 -2.65 -1.60 -3.06
CA THR A 78 -3.78 -1.60 -2.12
C THR A 78 -3.94 -0.23 -1.45
N ALA A 79 -2.84 0.39 -0.99
CA ALA A 79 -2.87 1.73 -0.39
C ALA A 79 -3.43 2.77 -1.38
N THR A 80 -2.91 2.80 -2.61
CA THR A 80 -3.41 3.69 -3.66
C THR A 80 -4.87 3.43 -4.00
N GLY A 81 -5.30 2.16 -4.05
CA GLY A 81 -6.69 1.79 -4.28
C GLY A 81 -7.63 2.33 -3.19
N LEU A 82 -7.22 2.28 -1.92
CA LEU A 82 -7.99 2.84 -0.81
C LEU A 82 -8.08 4.38 -0.87
N GLU A 83 -6.99 5.07 -1.24
CA GLU A 83 -7.03 6.53 -1.45
C GLU A 83 -7.97 6.94 -2.60
N GLY A 84 -7.91 6.19 -3.72
CA GLY A 84 -8.81 6.39 -4.84
C GLY A 84 -10.27 6.14 -4.46
N ALA A 85 -10.54 5.07 -3.70
CA ALA A 85 -11.88 4.78 -3.22
C ALA A 85 -12.41 5.89 -2.30
N ALA A 86 -11.61 6.37 -1.33
CA ALA A 86 -12.02 7.45 -0.43
C ALA A 86 -12.34 8.74 -1.21
N THR A 87 -11.52 9.08 -2.21
CA THR A 87 -11.76 10.24 -3.09
C THR A 87 -13.06 10.09 -3.87
N ALA A 88 -13.32 8.92 -4.45
CA ALA A 88 -14.54 8.66 -5.20
C ALA A 88 -15.81 8.78 -4.32
N TYR A 89 -15.75 8.32 -3.06
CA TYR A 89 -16.86 8.47 -2.12
C TYR A 89 -17.14 9.95 -1.81
N ASP A 90 -16.10 10.74 -1.51
CA ASP A 90 -16.28 12.16 -1.21
C ASP A 90 -16.80 12.95 -2.43
N GLU A 91 -16.34 12.62 -3.64
CA GLU A 91 -16.82 13.25 -4.88
C GLU A 91 -18.31 12.95 -5.13
N VAL A 92 -18.75 11.71 -4.92
CA VAL A 92 -20.16 11.33 -5.07
C VAL A 92 -21.01 12.02 -3.99
N ASP A 93 -20.56 12.06 -2.75
CA ASP A 93 -21.29 12.71 -1.65
C ASP A 93 -21.42 14.23 -1.89
N GLN A 94 -20.36 14.88 -2.37
CA GLN A 94 -20.39 16.28 -2.75
C GLN A 94 -21.39 16.54 -3.90
N GLN A 95 -21.34 15.75 -4.97
CA GLN A 95 -22.26 15.90 -6.11
C GLN A 95 -23.72 15.73 -5.70
N ILE A 96 -24.01 14.75 -4.85
CA ILE A 96 -25.36 14.52 -4.33
C ILE A 96 -25.79 15.69 -3.44
N SER A 97 -24.91 16.18 -2.56
CA SER A 97 -25.19 17.32 -1.69
C SER A 97 -25.51 18.59 -2.48
N GLU A 98 -24.73 18.88 -3.53
CA GLU A 98 -24.97 20.01 -4.44
C GLU A 98 -26.31 19.89 -5.18
N LEU A 99 -26.64 18.68 -5.66
CA LEU A 99 -27.91 18.42 -6.32
C LEU A 99 -29.10 18.62 -5.36
N LEU A 100 -29.00 18.11 -4.14
CA LEU A 100 -30.04 18.26 -3.12
C LEU A 100 -30.23 19.72 -2.72
N GLN A 101 -29.15 20.49 -2.56
CA GLN A 101 -29.22 21.92 -2.28
C GLN A 101 -29.94 22.66 -3.43
N SER A 102 -29.60 22.35 -4.69
CA SER A 102 -30.27 22.96 -5.84
C SER A 102 -31.77 22.67 -5.88
N VAL A 103 -32.18 21.45 -5.52
CA VAL A 103 -33.61 21.09 -5.44
C VAL A 103 -34.29 21.83 -4.29
N GLN A 104 -33.64 21.93 -3.13
CA GLN A 104 -34.16 22.67 -1.98
C GLN A 104 -34.38 24.16 -2.31
N ASP A 105 -33.40 24.80 -2.95
CA ASP A 105 -33.47 26.21 -3.33
C ASP A 105 -34.64 26.45 -4.29
N LYS A 106 -34.81 25.59 -5.30
CA LYS A 106 -35.92 25.67 -6.27
C LYS A 106 -37.30 25.46 -5.63
N LEU A 107 -37.40 24.64 -4.60
CA LEU A 107 -38.65 24.41 -3.89
C LEU A 107 -38.97 25.51 -2.87
N GLY A 108 -37.96 26.19 -2.33
CA GLY A 108 -38.12 27.32 -1.41
C GLY A 108 -38.51 28.64 -2.09
N GLU A 109 -38.36 28.74 -3.41
CA GLU A 109 -38.78 29.88 -4.24
C GLU A 109 -40.25 29.85 -4.68
N ILE A 110 -41.01 28.79 -4.33
CA ILE A 110 -42.44 28.58 -4.66
C ILE A 110 -43.32 28.82 -3.43
#